data_AF-T1FXB2-F1
#
_entry.id   AF-T1FXB2-F1
#
_cell.length_a   1.000
_cell.length_b   1.000
_cell.length_c   1.000
_cell.angle_alpha   90.00
_cell.angle_beta   90.00
_cell.angle_gamma   90.00
#
_symmetry.space_group_name_H-M   'P 1'
#
loop_
_entity.id
_entity.type
_entity.pdbx_description
1 polymer ?
#
loop_
_entity_poly.entity_id
_entity_poly.type
_entity_poly.pdbx_seq_one_letter_code
_entity_poly.pdbx_strand_id
1 'polypeptide(L)'
;MLATDGGHQALTGTLDISIEVTDANDNSPVFDKSTINTTVSENAPTGWIVTQLRATDNDIGVNAHVTYKLSDQSASEYGDIFKIDSQSGELYLGKELDREKQDFYRIHVVAADSAEVDKKSAHASISVHVLDVNDNSPHIRMYAKRDTPLEISSMSGPDTFVQHFVVNDNDLGNNARFWCWL
;
A
#
# COMPACT_ATOMS: atom_id res chain seq x y z
N MET A 1 36.79 -42.16 9.89
CA MET A 1 37.45 -43.10 8.96
C MET A 1 38.45 -43.97 9.72
N LEU A 2 38.50 -45.28 9.42
CA LEU A 2 39.42 -46.24 10.03
C LEU A 2 40.37 -46.76 8.94
N ALA A 3 41.67 -46.76 9.22
CA ALA A 3 42.69 -47.38 8.39
C ALA A 3 43.32 -48.56 9.14
N THR A 4 43.66 -49.62 8.41
CA THR A 4 44.30 -50.82 8.95
C THR A 4 45.39 -51.26 7.98
N ASP A 5 46.60 -51.52 8.48
CA ASP A 5 47.69 -52.02 7.63
C ASP A 5 47.61 -53.54 7.42
N GLY A 6 48.38 -54.06 6.46
CA GLY A 6 48.34 -55.47 6.04
C GLY A 6 49.34 -56.38 6.76
N GLY A 7 49.92 -55.95 7.89
CA GLY A 7 50.94 -56.72 8.61
C GLY A 7 50.39 -57.97 9.29
N HIS A 8 51.26 -58.95 9.58
CA HIS A 8 50.89 -60.14 10.38
C HIS A 8 50.35 -59.77 11.78
N GLN A 9 50.78 -58.63 12.32
CA GLN A 9 50.09 -57.93 13.40
C GLN A 9 49.60 -56.59 12.83
N ALA A 10 48.35 -56.54 12.40
CA ALA A 10 47.80 -55.35 11.78
C ALA A 10 47.63 -54.21 12.79
N LEU A 11 48.11 -53.01 12.45
CA LEU A 11 47.88 -51.79 13.23
C LEU A 11 46.72 -50.99 12.63
N THR A 12 46.04 -50.23 13.49
CA THR A 12 44.93 -49.38 13.07
C THR A 12 45.14 -47.93 13.45
N GLY A 13 44.60 -47.03 12.62
CA GLY A 13 44.51 -45.60 12.89
C GLY A 13 43.09 -45.12 12.62
N THR A 14 42.56 -44.29 13.51
CA THR A 14 41.25 -43.67 13.36
C THR A 14 41.39 -42.16 13.19
N LEU A 15 40.62 -41.61 12.26
CA LEU A 15 40.45 -40.18 12.06
C LEU A 15 38.97 -39.83 12.13
N ASP A 16 38.59 -38.90 13.00
CA ASP A 16 37.25 -38.36 13.00
C ASP A 16 37.13 -37.27 11.94
N ILE A 17 36.11 -37.39 11.09
CA ILE A 17 35.80 -36.41 10.05
C ILE A 17 34.53 -35.70 10.51
N SER A 18 34.64 -34.40 10.80
CA SER A 18 33.49 -33.54 11.03
C SER A 18 32.98 -33.03 9.69
N ILE A 19 31.73 -33.33 9.36
CA ILE A 19 31.04 -32.81 8.17
C ILE A 19 29.99 -31.83 8.68
N GLU A 20 30.12 -30.57 8.28
CA GLU A 20 29.11 -29.54 8.51
C GLU A 20 28.28 -29.38 7.24
N VAL A 21 26.96 -29.53 7.36
CA VAL A 21 26.03 -29.33 6.26
C VAL A 21 25.57 -27.88 6.32
N THR A 22 25.94 -27.10 5.31
CA THR A 22 25.51 -25.71 5.16
C THR A 22 24.16 -25.64 4.43
N ASP A 23 23.34 -24.67 4.82
CA ASP A 23 22.07 -24.38 4.17
C ASP A 23 22.28 -23.88 2.73
N ALA A 24 21.37 -24.24 1.83
CA ALA A 24 21.30 -23.71 0.48
C ALA A 24 20.01 -22.89 0.34
N ASN A 25 20.06 -21.75 -0.34
CA ASN A 25 18.88 -20.91 -0.55
C ASN A 25 17.96 -21.58 -1.60
N ASP A 26 17.13 -22.52 -1.18
CA ASP A 26 16.29 -23.32 -2.06
C ASP A 26 14.78 -23.10 -1.86
N ASN A 27 14.40 -22.33 -0.85
CA ASN A 27 13.02 -21.89 -0.62
C ASN A 27 12.88 -20.41 -0.95
N SER A 28 11.77 -20.04 -1.60
CA SER A 28 11.42 -18.62 -1.80
C SER A 28 10.55 -18.14 -0.63
N PRO A 29 10.56 -16.83 -0.31
CA PRO A 29 9.61 -16.28 0.63
C PRO A 29 8.17 -16.49 0.14
N VAL A 30 7.24 -16.76 1.05
CA VAL A 30 5.81 -16.95 0.73
C VAL A 30 4.98 -16.03 1.61
N PHE A 31 4.14 -15.21 0.99
CA PHE A 31 3.17 -14.38 1.72
C PHE A 31 2.01 -15.21 2.29
N ASP A 32 1.57 -14.89 3.51
CA ASP A 32 0.36 -15.45 4.11
C ASP A 32 -0.89 -15.20 3.23
N LYS A 33 -0.91 -14.03 2.56
CA LYS A 33 -1.93 -13.62 1.61
C LYS A 33 -1.29 -12.91 0.42
N SER A 34 -1.52 -13.42 -0.79
CA SER A 34 -1.04 -12.80 -2.03
C SER A 34 -1.85 -11.58 -2.45
N THR A 35 -3.09 -11.44 -1.96
CA THR A 35 -3.96 -10.29 -2.20
C THR A 35 -4.62 -9.83 -0.91
N ILE A 36 -4.55 -8.53 -0.65
CA ILE A 36 -5.14 -7.88 0.53
C ILE A 36 -6.06 -6.76 0.05
N ASN A 37 -7.27 -6.67 0.59
CA ASN A 37 -8.17 -5.55 0.38
C ASN A 37 -8.35 -4.83 1.72
N THR A 38 -8.16 -3.51 1.72
CA THR A 38 -8.27 -2.68 2.92
C THR A 38 -8.88 -1.32 2.59
N THR A 39 -9.29 -0.60 3.62
CA THR A 39 -9.86 0.74 3.54
C THR A 39 -9.10 1.68 4.46
N VAL A 40 -8.94 2.92 4.05
CA VAL A 40 -8.29 3.96 4.86
C VAL A 40 -9.11 5.25 4.76
N SER A 41 -9.28 5.96 5.88
CA SER A 41 -9.95 7.26 5.88
C SER A 41 -9.06 8.30 5.22
N GLU A 42 -9.61 9.23 4.44
CA GLU A 42 -8.79 10.27 3.80
C GLU A 42 -8.12 11.22 4.81
N ASN A 43 -8.79 11.46 5.93
CA ASN A 43 -8.26 12.24 7.06
C ASN A 43 -7.30 11.44 7.97
N ALA A 44 -6.90 10.23 7.58
CA ALA A 44 -5.92 9.46 8.34
C ALA A 44 -4.57 10.19 8.34
N PRO A 45 -3.93 10.37 9.51
CA PRO A 45 -2.69 11.13 9.60
C PRO A 45 -1.51 10.38 8.96
N THR A 46 -0.48 11.13 8.57
CA THR A 46 0.83 10.55 8.23
C THR A 46 1.35 9.65 9.36
N GLY A 47 1.89 8.49 9.00
CA GLY A 47 2.30 7.43 9.92
C GLY A 47 1.19 6.42 10.24
N TRP A 48 -0.04 6.63 9.76
CA TRP A 48 -1.12 5.65 9.92
C TRP A 48 -0.77 4.32 9.25
N ILE A 49 -0.90 3.23 10.01
CA ILE A 49 -0.68 1.87 9.50
C ILE A 49 -1.90 1.42 8.70
N VAL A 50 -1.73 1.24 7.40
CA VAL A 50 -2.78 0.83 6.46
C VAL A 50 -3.04 -0.67 6.56
N THR A 51 -1.96 -1.47 6.59
CA THR A 51 -1.99 -2.93 6.79
C THR A 51 -0.59 -3.42 7.10
N GLN A 52 -0.47 -4.64 7.63
CA GLN A 52 0.80 -5.34 7.76
C GLN A 52 0.82 -6.56 6.84
N LEU A 53 1.91 -6.75 6.10
CA LEU A 53 2.17 -7.95 5.33
C LEU A 53 3.07 -8.89 6.11
N ARG A 54 2.90 -10.18 5.86
CA ARG A 54 3.75 -11.22 6.41
C ARG A 54 4.09 -12.22 5.32
N ALA A 55 5.39 -12.45 5.16
CA ALA A 55 5.95 -13.52 4.37
C ALA A 55 6.93 -14.32 5.22
N THR A 56 7.04 -15.61 4.91
CA THR A 56 7.92 -16.56 5.58
C THR A 56 8.74 -17.31 4.56
N ASP A 57 10.00 -17.54 4.89
CA ASP A 57 10.91 -18.37 4.12
C ASP A 57 11.36 -19.53 4.99
N ASN A 58 11.46 -20.73 4.41
CA ASN A 58 11.73 -21.98 5.12
C ASN A 58 13.21 -22.39 5.12
N ASP A 59 14.10 -21.54 4.59
CA ASP A 59 15.55 -21.72 4.69
C ASP A 59 16.08 -21.40 6.11
N ILE A 60 17.40 -21.28 6.28
CA ILE A 60 18.02 -21.04 7.59
C ILE A 60 18.84 -19.74 7.58
N GLY A 61 18.76 -18.98 8.68
CA GLY A 61 19.59 -17.79 8.87
C GLY A 61 19.27 -16.68 7.88
N VAL A 62 20.27 -16.21 7.13
CA VAL A 62 20.11 -15.10 6.16
C VAL A 62 19.26 -15.48 4.95
N ASN A 63 19.26 -16.76 4.58
CA ASN A 63 18.43 -17.30 3.50
C ASN A 63 16.95 -17.23 3.89
N ALA A 64 16.61 -17.39 5.18
CA ALA A 64 15.25 -17.19 5.66
C ALA A 64 14.91 -15.76 6.12
N HIS A 65 15.88 -14.83 6.06
CA HIS A 65 15.65 -13.46 6.53
C HIS A 65 14.94 -12.63 5.46
N VAL A 66 13.62 -12.51 5.60
CA VAL A 66 12.76 -11.79 4.67
C VAL A 66 12.76 -10.28 4.92
N THR A 67 12.89 -9.51 3.84
CA THR A 67 12.72 -8.07 3.84
C THR A 67 11.63 -7.63 2.85
N TYR A 68 10.98 -6.51 3.13
CA TYR A 68 9.87 -5.99 2.33
C TYR A 68 10.23 -4.69 1.63
N LYS A 69 9.69 -4.51 0.42
CA LYS A 69 9.72 -3.24 -0.31
C LYS A 69 8.51 -3.08 -1.21
N LEU A 70 8.20 -1.85 -1.58
CA LEU A 70 7.31 -1.61 -2.71
C LEU A 70 7.97 -2.12 -4.00
N SER A 71 7.18 -2.62 -4.93
CA SER A 71 7.67 -2.88 -6.29
C SER A 71 8.17 -1.57 -6.91
N ASP A 72 9.08 -1.65 -7.88
CA ASP A 72 9.64 -0.44 -8.51
C ASP A 72 8.53 0.42 -9.16
N GLN A 73 7.50 -0.22 -9.72
CA GLN A 73 6.32 0.47 -10.24
C GLN A 73 5.55 1.20 -9.13
N SER A 74 5.18 0.51 -8.05
CA SER A 74 4.40 1.12 -6.97
C SER A 74 5.21 2.15 -6.18
N ALA A 75 6.53 1.99 -6.08
CA ALA A 75 7.43 2.99 -5.52
C ALA A 75 7.48 4.25 -6.38
N SER A 76 7.54 4.09 -7.71
CA SER A 76 7.51 5.22 -8.65
C SER A 76 6.16 5.95 -8.65
N GLU A 77 5.06 5.22 -8.55
CA GLU A 77 3.71 5.79 -8.68
C GLU A 77 3.19 6.38 -7.36
N TYR A 78 3.44 5.69 -6.24
CA TYR A 78 2.85 6.03 -4.94
C TYR A 78 3.87 6.14 -3.80
N GLY A 79 5.17 6.13 -4.09
CA GLY A 79 6.21 6.09 -3.07
C GLY A 79 6.18 7.27 -2.10
N ASP A 80 5.63 8.43 -2.48
CA ASP A 80 5.44 9.56 -1.56
C ASP A 80 4.25 9.39 -0.61
N ILE A 81 3.25 8.61 -1.02
CA ILE A 81 1.99 8.40 -0.30
C ILE A 81 2.09 7.19 0.61
N PHE A 82 2.63 6.07 0.12
CA PHE A 82 2.74 4.83 0.87
C PHE A 82 4.21 4.47 1.07
N LYS A 83 4.53 4.07 2.30
CA LYS A 83 5.84 3.57 2.70
C LYS A 83 5.65 2.20 3.34
N ILE A 84 6.66 1.35 3.25
CA ILE A 84 6.66 0.04 3.92
C ILE A 84 7.91 -0.09 4.77
N ASP A 85 7.74 -0.55 6.01
CA ASP A 85 8.87 -0.93 6.84
C ASP A 85 9.46 -2.25 6.33
N SER A 86 10.78 -2.24 6.10
CA SER A 86 11.45 -3.37 5.45
C SER A 86 11.57 -4.60 6.33
N GLN A 87 11.36 -4.49 7.65
CA GLN A 87 11.50 -5.57 8.62
C GLN A 87 10.14 -6.06 9.10
N SER A 88 9.25 -5.15 9.49
CA SER A 88 7.93 -5.49 10.04
C SER A 88 6.89 -5.78 8.97
N GLY A 89 7.11 -5.33 7.73
CA GLY A 89 6.14 -5.42 6.64
C GLY A 89 4.94 -4.49 6.81
N GLU A 90 5.00 -3.51 7.72
CA GLU A 90 3.93 -2.52 7.92
C GLU A 90 3.93 -1.53 6.77
N LEU A 91 2.82 -1.49 6.03
CA LEU A 91 2.52 -0.45 5.05
C LEU A 91 1.83 0.71 5.77
N TYR A 92 2.38 1.92 5.66
CA TYR A 92 1.87 3.12 6.31
C TYR A 92 1.85 4.34 5.39
N LEU A 93 1.06 5.35 5.78
CA LEU A 93 0.95 6.60 5.04
C LEU A 93 2.18 7.48 5.25
N GLY A 94 2.86 7.85 4.17
CA GLY A 94 3.89 8.89 4.14
C GLY A 94 3.33 10.29 3.87
N LYS A 95 2.08 10.37 3.39
CA LYS A 95 1.37 11.61 3.07
C LYS A 95 -0.12 11.44 3.29
N GLU A 96 -0.80 12.54 3.57
CA GLU A 96 -2.26 12.63 3.62
C GLU A 96 -2.88 12.23 2.27
N LEU A 97 -4.09 11.68 2.37
CA LEU A 97 -4.90 11.26 1.23
C LEU A 97 -5.95 12.33 0.93
N ASP A 98 -6.51 12.24 -0.27
CA ASP A 98 -7.59 13.11 -0.74
C ASP A 98 -8.44 12.24 -1.68
N ARG A 99 -9.62 11.87 -1.21
CA ARG A 99 -10.50 10.93 -1.89
C ARG A 99 -11.08 11.56 -3.15
N GLU A 100 -11.31 12.87 -3.17
CA GLU A 100 -11.77 13.60 -4.37
C GLU A 100 -10.74 13.55 -5.50
N LYS A 101 -9.45 13.50 -5.18
CA LYS A 101 -8.36 13.30 -6.16
C LYS A 101 -8.23 11.85 -6.59
N GLN A 102 -8.21 10.90 -5.65
CA GLN A 102 -8.05 9.48 -5.95
C GLN A 102 -8.61 8.62 -4.80
N ASP A 103 -9.59 7.79 -5.13
CA ASP A 103 -10.33 6.95 -4.17
C ASP A 103 -9.82 5.51 -4.09
N PHE A 104 -8.87 5.13 -4.94
CA PHE A 104 -8.38 3.75 -5.04
C PHE A 104 -6.90 3.67 -5.40
N TYR A 105 -6.18 2.78 -4.71
CA TYR A 105 -4.78 2.46 -4.97
C TYR A 105 -4.57 0.96 -5.08
N ARG A 106 -3.76 0.54 -6.06
CA ARG A 106 -3.28 -0.85 -6.17
C ARG A 106 -1.77 -0.88 -5.97
N ILE A 107 -1.35 -1.34 -4.80
CA ILE A 107 0.05 -1.32 -4.38
C ILE A 107 0.61 -2.74 -4.49
N HIS A 108 1.72 -2.89 -5.20
CA HIS A 108 2.44 -4.15 -5.31
C HIS A 108 3.64 -4.13 -4.35
N VAL A 109 3.76 -5.18 -3.54
CA VAL A 109 4.82 -5.35 -2.56
C VAL A 109 5.66 -6.57 -2.95
N VAL A 110 6.97 -6.47 -2.71
CA VAL A 110 7.94 -7.55 -2.89
C VAL A 110 8.48 -7.94 -1.53
N ALA A 111 8.45 -9.23 -1.23
CA ALA A 111 9.24 -9.84 -0.15
C ALA A 111 10.44 -10.54 -0.78
N ALA A 112 11.63 -10.32 -0.26
CA ALA A 112 12.85 -10.97 -0.73
C ALA A 112 13.64 -11.53 0.44
N ASP A 113 14.27 -12.68 0.24
CA ASP A 113 15.27 -13.17 1.19
C ASP A 113 16.51 -12.26 1.22
N SER A 114 17.40 -12.54 2.18
CA SER A 114 18.65 -11.82 2.34
C SER A 114 19.87 -12.68 1.95
N ALA A 115 19.66 -13.71 1.11
CA ALA A 115 20.75 -14.57 0.65
C ALA A 115 21.80 -13.79 -0.15
N GLU A 116 23.08 -14.17 -0.06
CA GLU A 116 24.13 -13.51 -0.86
C GLU A 116 24.11 -13.94 -2.33
N VAL A 117 23.70 -15.18 -2.59
CA VAL A 117 23.67 -15.82 -3.91
C VAL A 117 22.29 -16.42 -4.13
N ASP A 118 21.78 -16.35 -5.37
CA ASP A 118 20.47 -16.88 -5.77
C ASP A 118 19.30 -16.32 -4.94
N LYS A 119 19.28 -15.00 -4.74
CA LYS A 119 18.19 -14.30 -4.04
C LYS A 119 16.84 -14.63 -4.66
N LYS A 120 15.90 -15.03 -3.82
CA LYS A 120 14.52 -15.32 -4.18
C LYS A 120 13.59 -14.25 -3.63
N SER A 121 12.43 -14.15 -4.27
CA SER A 121 11.42 -13.16 -3.92
C SER A 121 10.02 -13.65 -4.26
N ALA A 122 9.05 -13.03 -3.61
CA ALA A 122 7.64 -13.18 -3.87
C ALA A 122 6.94 -11.83 -3.92
N HIS A 123 5.73 -11.84 -4.47
CA HIS A 123 4.93 -10.64 -4.72
C HIS A 123 3.55 -10.75 -4.08
N ALA A 124 3.06 -9.63 -3.56
CA ALA A 124 1.69 -9.47 -3.08
C ALA A 124 1.08 -8.17 -3.62
N SER A 125 -0.26 -8.12 -3.68
CA SER A 125 -1.00 -6.94 -4.13
C SER A 125 -1.97 -6.47 -3.05
N ILE A 126 -2.04 -5.16 -2.85
CA ILE A 126 -2.89 -4.52 -1.85
C ILE A 126 -3.82 -3.56 -2.58
N SER A 127 -5.12 -3.76 -2.43
CA SER A 127 -6.15 -2.85 -2.92
C SER A 127 -6.59 -1.97 -1.75
N VAL A 128 -6.29 -0.67 -1.82
CA VAL A 128 -6.65 0.31 -0.79
C VAL A 128 -7.78 1.17 -1.33
N HIS A 129 -8.92 1.18 -0.64
CA HIS A 129 -10.02 2.10 -0.91
C HIS A 129 -10.01 3.25 0.09
N VAL A 130 -10.12 4.48 -0.39
CA VAL A 130 -10.19 5.66 0.47
C VAL A 130 -11.64 5.93 0.85
N LEU A 131 -11.89 6.11 2.15
CA LEU A 131 -13.20 6.45 2.68
C LEU A 131 -13.39 7.97 2.73
N ASP A 132 -14.59 8.37 2.34
CA ASP A 132 -15.07 9.76 2.30
C ASP A 132 -15.30 10.35 3.69
N VAL A 133 -14.84 11.58 3.86
CA VAL A 133 -15.03 12.46 5.00
C VAL A 133 -15.67 13.74 4.48
N ASN A 134 -16.58 14.34 5.26
CA ASN A 134 -17.16 15.62 4.89
C ASN A 134 -16.17 16.76 5.11
N ASP A 135 -15.33 17.03 4.11
CA ASP A 135 -14.34 18.10 4.16
C ASP A 135 -14.42 19.08 2.97
N ASN A 136 -15.32 18.85 2.01
CA ASN A 136 -15.68 19.83 1.00
C ASN A 136 -17.00 20.52 1.34
N SER A 137 -16.98 21.85 1.41
CA SER A 137 -18.22 22.62 1.57
C SER A 137 -18.98 22.79 0.26
N PRO A 138 -20.33 22.85 0.24
CA PRO A 138 -21.10 23.10 -0.96
C PRO A 138 -20.74 24.45 -1.61
N HIS A 139 -20.30 24.42 -2.87
CA HIS A 139 -19.91 25.61 -3.62
C HIS A 139 -21.00 26.03 -4.60
N ILE A 140 -21.51 27.26 -4.44
CA ILE A 140 -22.52 27.86 -5.32
C ILE A 140 -21.84 28.56 -6.50
N ARG A 141 -22.26 28.27 -7.73
CA ARG A 141 -21.80 28.91 -8.97
C ARG A 141 -22.95 29.57 -9.69
N MET A 142 -22.70 30.80 -10.17
CA MET A 142 -23.56 31.54 -11.07
C MET A 142 -22.94 31.57 -12.46
N TYR A 143 -23.73 31.33 -13.51
CA TYR A 143 -23.32 31.52 -14.91
C TYR A 143 -23.66 32.92 -15.44
N ALA A 144 -23.73 33.93 -14.56
CA ALA A 144 -23.87 35.31 -15.01
C ALA A 144 -22.56 35.78 -15.68
N LYS A 145 -22.65 36.67 -16.66
CA LYS A 145 -21.47 37.43 -17.11
C LYS A 145 -20.94 38.16 -15.87
N ARG A 146 -19.65 37.95 -15.54
CA ARG A 146 -19.02 38.28 -14.24
C ARG A 146 -19.23 39.73 -13.76
N ASP A 147 -19.65 40.66 -14.62
CA ASP A 147 -19.73 42.10 -14.31
C ASP A 147 -21.07 42.76 -14.66
N THR A 148 -22.13 42.00 -14.98
CA THR A 148 -23.46 42.59 -15.22
C THR A 148 -24.37 42.36 -14.02
N PRO A 149 -24.83 43.40 -13.31
CA PRO A 149 -25.80 43.24 -12.23
C PRO A 149 -27.08 42.58 -12.77
N LEU A 150 -27.70 41.73 -11.95
CA LEU A 150 -29.00 41.16 -12.26
C LEU A 150 -30.05 42.26 -12.13
N GLU A 151 -30.67 42.64 -13.24
CA GLU A 151 -31.74 43.63 -13.28
C GLU A 151 -33.08 42.93 -13.52
N ILE A 152 -34.10 43.31 -12.75
CA ILE A 152 -35.49 42.87 -12.93
C ILE A 152 -36.38 44.11 -13.09
N SER A 153 -37.34 44.03 -14.02
CA SER A 153 -38.28 45.12 -14.26
C SER A 153 -39.32 45.21 -13.13
N SER A 154 -39.74 46.42 -12.78
CA SER A 154 -40.86 46.63 -11.84
C SER A 154 -42.20 46.13 -12.39
N MET A 155 -42.28 45.82 -13.69
CA MET A 155 -43.45 45.22 -14.33
C MET A 155 -43.44 43.67 -14.29
N SER A 156 -42.39 43.05 -13.75
CA SER A 156 -42.28 41.61 -13.63
C SER A 156 -43.34 41.06 -12.66
N GLY A 157 -44.09 40.04 -13.11
CA GLY A 157 -45.11 39.37 -12.30
C GLY A 157 -44.52 38.36 -11.30
N PRO A 158 -45.37 37.79 -10.42
CA PRO A 158 -44.99 36.65 -9.59
C PRO A 158 -44.37 35.52 -10.43
N ASP A 159 -43.44 34.77 -9.83
CA ASP A 159 -42.72 33.65 -10.46
C ASP A 159 -41.82 34.03 -11.66
N THR A 160 -41.51 35.31 -11.83
CA THR A 160 -40.51 35.74 -12.82
C THR A 160 -39.16 35.10 -12.48
N PHE A 161 -38.67 34.27 -13.40
CA PHE A 161 -37.34 33.69 -13.31
C PHE A 161 -36.26 34.78 -13.39
N VAL A 162 -35.38 34.83 -12.38
CA VAL A 162 -34.29 35.82 -12.30
C VAL A 162 -32.97 35.20 -12.74
N GLN A 163 -32.59 34.09 -12.11
CA GLN A 163 -31.27 33.50 -12.30
C GLN A 163 -31.27 32.02 -11.90
N HIS A 164 -30.45 31.24 -12.60
CA HIS A 164 -30.11 29.88 -12.23
C HIS A 164 -28.77 29.84 -11.48
N PHE A 165 -28.70 29.07 -10.40
CA PHE A 165 -27.49 28.77 -9.65
C PHE A 165 -27.24 27.26 -9.66
N VAL A 166 -25.98 26.85 -9.68
CA VAL A 166 -25.58 25.46 -9.51
C VAL A 166 -24.84 25.33 -8.19
N VAL A 167 -25.22 24.35 -7.36
CA VAL A 167 -24.49 23.99 -6.15
C VAL A 167 -23.78 22.67 -6.43
N ASN A 168 -22.49 22.61 -6.10
CA ASN A 168 -21.70 21.39 -6.19
C ASN A 168 -20.98 21.14 -4.88
N ASP A 169 -20.99 19.89 -4.43
CA ASP A 169 -20.25 19.40 -3.29
C ASP A 169 -19.47 18.17 -3.76
N ASN A 170 -18.18 18.09 -3.44
CA ASN A 170 -17.30 17.07 -4.00
C ASN A 170 -17.27 15.76 -3.18
N ASP A 171 -17.86 15.76 -1.99
CA ASP A 171 -17.91 14.57 -1.13
C ASP A 171 -18.86 13.50 -1.72
N LEU A 172 -19.09 12.41 -1.00
CA LEU A 172 -19.99 11.33 -1.40
C LEU A 172 -21.23 11.18 -0.51
N GLY A 173 -22.28 10.60 -1.10
CA GLY A 173 -23.46 10.15 -0.37
C GLY A 173 -24.16 11.28 0.39
N ASN A 174 -24.23 11.17 1.72
CA ASN A 174 -24.85 12.19 2.56
C ASN A 174 -23.95 13.41 2.77
N ASN A 175 -22.63 13.29 2.59
CA ASN A 175 -21.70 14.39 2.79
C ASN A 175 -21.88 15.44 1.67
N ALA A 176 -22.11 14.99 0.43
CA ALA A 176 -22.46 15.87 -0.70
C ALA A 176 -23.96 16.24 -0.81
N ARG A 177 -24.81 15.87 0.16
CA ARG A 177 -26.22 16.29 0.15
C ARG A 177 -26.36 17.67 0.76
N PHE A 178 -26.99 18.56 0.00
CA PHE A 178 -27.23 19.94 0.41
C PHE A 178 -28.71 20.30 0.40
N TRP A 179 -29.06 21.33 1.17
CA TRP A 179 -30.37 21.97 1.19
C TRP A 179 -30.20 23.45 0.92
N CYS A 180 -31.05 23.99 0.05
CA CYS A 180 -31.10 25.41 -0.27
C CYS A 180 -32.36 26.02 0.32
N TRP A 181 -32.22 27.19 0.91
CA TRP A 181 -33.31 28.00 1.44
C TRP A 181 -33.24 29.37 0.78
N LEU A 182 -34.40 30.00 0.56
CA LEU A 182 -34.54 31.36 0.01
C LEU A 182 -34.84 32.36 1.12
#